data_AF-A0A370H3X7-F1
#
_entry.id   AF-A0A370H3X7-F1
#
_cell.length_a   1.000
_cell.length_b   1.000
_cell.length_c   1.000
_cell.angle_alpha   90.00
_cell.angle_beta   90.00
_cell.angle_gamma   90.00
#
_symmetry.space_group_name_H-M   'P 1'
#
loop_
_entity.id
_entity.type
_entity.pdbx_description
1 polymer ?
#
loop_
_entity_poly.entity_id
_entity_poly.type
_entity_poly.pdbx_seq_one_letter_code
_entity_poly.pdbx_strand_id
1 'polypeptide(L)' 'MADADTVPVLRLYLRKWGWEVGRFFEGVTKDASDEELAAIAPGFPVFRIG' A
#
# COMPACT_ATOMS: atom_id res chain seq x y z
N MET A 1 12.14 -1.81 -7.53
CA MET A 1 11.14 -0.74 -7.57
C MET A 1 11.45 0.14 -6.37
N ALA A 2 11.49 1.47 -6.51
CA ALA A 2 11.78 2.33 -5.37
C ALA A 2 10.56 2.38 -4.45
N ASP A 3 10.76 2.70 -3.17
CA ASP A 3 9.67 2.80 -2.20
C ASP A 3 8.59 3.82 -2.62
N ALA A 4 9.03 4.89 -3.29
CA ALA A 4 8.15 5.89 -3.90
C ALA A 4 7.21 5.30 -4.96
N ASP A 5 7.61 4.24 -5.67
CA ASP A 5 6.76 3.58 -6.65
C ASP A 5 5.72 2.64 -5.97
N THR A 6 5.94 2.25 -4.70
CA THR A 6 5.07 1.35 -3.93
C THR A 6 3.78 2.04 -3.50
N VAL A 7 3.83 3.32 -3.15
CA VAL A 7 2.68 4.14 -2.69
C VAL A 7 1.46 4.05 -3.63
N PRO A 8 1.57 4.34 -4.94
CA PRO A 8 0.43 4.27 -5.85
C PRO A 8 -0.12 2.83 -5.99
N VAL A 9 0.72 1.81 -5.87
CA VAL A 9 0.32 0.39 -5.93
C VAL A 9 -0.45 0.00 -4.67
N LEU A 10 0.05 0.37 -3.48
CA LEU A 10 -0.63 0.13 -2.20
C LEU A 10 -1.99 0.80 -2.15
N ARG A 11 -2.08 2.06 -2.58
CA ARG A 11 -3.36 2.77 -2.64
C ARG A 11 -4.35 2.05 -3.55
N LEU A 12 -3.92 1.58 -4.71
CA LEU A 12 -4.77 0.82 -5.62
C LEU A 12 -5.19 -0.52 -5.02
N TYR A 13 -4.27 -1.21 -4.36
CA TYR A 13 -4.53 -2.48 -3.70
C TYR A 13 -5.57 -2.33 -2.58
N LEU A 14 -5.41 -1.34 -1.70
CA LEU A 14 -6.36 -1.02 -0.63
C LEU A 14 -7.71 -0.53 -1.15
N ARG A 15 -7.76 0.15 -2.30
CA ARG A 15 -9.04 0.48 -2.95
C ARG A 15 -9.81 -0.77 -3.38
N LYS A 16 -9.11 -1.78 -3.87
CA LYS A 16 -9.73 -2.99 -4.44
C LYS A 16 -10.04 -4.04 -3.37
N TRP A 17 -9.15 -4.20 -2.40
CA TRP A 17 -9.16 -5.32 -1.45
C TRP A 17 -9.14 -4.87 0.02
N GLY A 18 -9.23 -3.58 0.29
CA GLY A 18 -9.06 -3.03 1.65
C GLY A 18 -10.09 -3.56 2.64
N TRP A 19 -11.28 -3.97 2.18
CA TRP A 19 -12.30 -4.55 3.05
C TRP A 19 -11.93 -5.97 3.50
N GLU A 20 -11.26 -6.78 2.66
CA GLU A 20 -10.75 -8.10 3.05
C GLU A 20 -9.47 -8.02 3.89
N VAL A 21 -8.54 -7.15 3.49
CA VAL A 21 -7.16 -7.17 4.00
C VAL A 21 -6.86 -6.12 5.06
N GLY A 22 -7.80 -5.24 5.38
CA GLY A 22 -7.55 -4.07 6.26
C GLY A 22 -6.94 -4.40 7.63
N ARG A 23 -7.20 -5.60 8.17
CA ARG A 23 -6.59 -6.09 9.42
C ARG A 23 -5.06 -6.20 9.39
N PHE A 24 -4.44 -6.26 8.21
CA PHE A 24 -2.99 -6.38 8.05
C PHE A 24 -2.28 -5.03 7.91
N PHE A 25 -3.05 -3.94 7.80
CA PHE A 25 -2.54 -2.60 7.53
C PHE A 25 -2.64 -1.67 8.75
N GLU A 26 -2.88 -2.21 9.95
CA GLU A 26 -2.91 -1.44 11.21
C GLU A 26 -3.78 -0.17 11.18
N GLY A 27 -4.87 -0.18 10.40
CA GLY A 27 -5.77 0.96 10.24
C GLY A 27 -5.43 1.90 9.08
N VAL A 28 -4.32 1.68 8.36
CA VAL A 28 -4.03 2.35 7.08
C VAL A 28 -5.04 1.88 6.03
N THR A 29 -5.67 2.84 5.35
CA THR A 29 -6.71 2.60 4.34
C THR A 29 -6.37 3.22 3.00
N LYS A 30 -7.23 3.01 2.00
CA LYS A 30 -7.13 3.67 0.69
C LYS A 30 -7.09 5.20 0.74
N ASP A 31 -7.57 5.80 1.84
CA ASP A 31 -7.70 7.25 2.03
C ASP A 31 -6.54 7.84 2.84
N ALA A 32 -5.57 7.02 3.27
CA ALA A 32 -4.36 7.49 3.94
C ALA A 32 -3.56 8.46 3.05
N SER A 33 -2.79 9.36 3.65
CA SER A 33 -1.84 10.24 2.97
C SER A 33 -0.71 9.45 2.28
N ASP A 34 0.00 10.10 1.36
CA ASP A 34 1.16 9.46 0.71
C ASP A 34 2.28 9.20 1.72
N GLU A 35 2.43 10.04 2.74
CA GLU A 35 3.38 9.86 3.84
C GLU A 35 3.05 8.62 4.69
N GLU A 36 1.76 8.41 5.03
CA GLU A 36 1.31 7.22 5.77
C GLU A 36 1.51 5.93 4.96
N LEU A 37 1.27 5.97 3.65
CA LEU A 37 1.52 4.83 2.76
C LEU A 37 3.02 4.57 2.58
N ALA A 38 3.84 5.61 2.49
CA ALA A 38 5.29 5.47 2.39
C ALA A 38 5.89 4.89 3.68
N ALA A 39 5.35 5.24 4.85
CA ALA A 39 5.82 4.69 6.13
C ALA A 39 5.69 3.16 6.21
N ILE A 40 4.64 2.59 5.60
CA ILE A 40 4.42 1.14 5.61
C ILE A 40 5.05 0.43 4.41
N ALA A 41 5.37 1.14 3.34
CA ALA A 41 5.80 0.56 2.08
C ALA A 41 7.03 -0.39 2.16
N PRO A 42 8.02 -0.18 3.06
CA PRO A 42 9.09 -1.17 3.30
C PRO A 42 8.60 -2.56 3.74
N GLY A 43 7.42 -2.66 4.37
CA GLY A 43 6.80 -3.92 4.79
C GLY A 43 6.00 -4.63 3.69
N PHE A 44 5.77 -3.97 2.55
CA PHE A 44 4.92 -4.47 1.46
C PHE A 44 5.65 -4.39 0.11
N PRO A 45 6.61 -5.30 -0.17
CA PRO A 45 7.38 -5.27 -1.40
C PRO A 45 6.49 -5.51 -2.62
N VAL A 46 6.65 -4.66 -3.64
CA VAL A 46 5.97 -4.78 -4.93
C VAL A 46 6.94 -5.18 -6.03
N PHE A 47 6.48 -6.05 -6.93
CA PHE A 47 7.29 -6.61 -8.00
C PHE A 47 6.65 -6.31 -9.35
N ARG A 48 7.47 -5.92 -10.33
CA ARG A 48 7.07 -5.88 -11.73
C ARG A 48 7.22 -7.31 -12.28
N ILE A 49 6.13 -7.87 -12.80
CA ILE A 49 6.16 -9.15 -13.50
C ILE A 49 6.31 -8.86 -14.99
N GLY A 50 7.26 -9.56 -15.63
CA GLY A 50 7.57 -9.51 -17.06
C GLY A 50 8.08 -10.86 -17.52
#